data_AF-A0A7S1CZB1-F1
#
_entry.id   AF-A0A7S1CZB1-F1
#
_cell.length_a   1.000
_cell.length_b   1.000
_cell.length_c   1.000
_cell.angle_alpha   90.00
_cell.angle_beta   90.00
_cell.angle_gamma   90.00
#
_symmetry.space_group_name_H-M   'P 1'
#
loop_
_entity.id
_entity.type
_entity.pdbx_description
1 polymer ?
#
loop_
_entity_poly.entity_id
_entity_poly.type
_entity_poly.pdbx_seq_one_letter_code
_entity_poly.pdbx_strand_id
1 'polypeptide(L)'
;GEDRDTMTVWDDSAYSEEGDFYGAHCTVDGGLQSLLGPLDQEDNNSNIMLQQEVVRILHGDSSAVRVETKTGLAVEADACVVTVSVGCLQQNHETWFQQSPLEHDRVTAIQTLTMGSYKKVLLTFDGIFWPVKPALIGLVASTSNGPLGRYLVLDNLWAATEGVACLEAILVSDAATWAHHRPDKEIRDAVVGFIHDALLGNNNNNTSHNYQCT
;
A
#
# COMPACT_ATOMS: atom_id res chain seq x y z
N GLY A 1 -31.77 -10.50 3.42
CA GLY A 1 -31.10 -10.07 4.65
C GLY A 1 -30.07 -9.08 4.22
N GLU A 2 -30.53 -7.86 4.03
CA GLU A 2 -29.80 -6.73 3.47
C GLU A 2 -28.78 -6.23 4.50
N ASP A 3 -27.50 -6.25 4.13
CA ASP A 3 -26.44 -5.40 4.72
C ASP A 3 -25.16 -5.55 3.87
N ARG A 4 -25.29 -5.31 2.56
CA ARG A 4 -24.15 -5.19 1.62
C ARG A 4 -24.12 -3.84 0.90
N ASP A 5 -25.01 -2.91 1.26
CA ASP A 5 -25.30 -1.69 0.47
C ASP A 5 -24.84 -0.37 1.12
N THR A 6 -24.03 -0.40 2.17
CA THR A 6 -23.41 0.81 2.73
C THR A 6 -21.91 0.84 2.51
N MET A 7 -21.46 0.52 1.29
CA MET A 7 -20.20 1.11 0.83
C MET A 7 -20.50 2.58 0.63
N THR A 8 -20.04 3.45 1.54
CA THR A 8 -19.99 4.90 1.27
C THR A 8 -19.12 5.05 0.04
N VAL A 9 -19.76 5.14 -1.12
CA VAL A 9 -19.08 5.40 -2.38
C VAL A 9 -18.39 6.74 -2.17
N TRP A 10 -17.05 6.72 -2.18
CA TRP A 10 -16.29 7.95 -2.36
C TRP A 10 -16.78 8.56 -3.67
N ASP A 11 -17.46 9.69 -3.53
CA ASP A 11 -17.94 10.48 -4.64
C ASP A 11 -16.99 11.66 -4.79
N ASP A 12 -16.38 11.80 -5.97
CA ASP A 12 -15.53 12.95 -6.30
C ASP A 12 -16.29 14.28 -6.12
N SER A 13 -17.63 14.28 -6.09
CA SER A 13 -18.44 15.46 -5.77
C SER A 13 -18.33 15.93 -4.31
N ALA A 14 -17.91 15.04 -3.39
CA ALA A 14 -17.64 15.35 -1.99
C ALA A 14 -16.17 15.66 -1.72
N TYR A 15 -15.31 15.64 -2.75
CA TYR A 15 -13.90 16.01 -2.64
C TYR A 15 -13.77 17.50 -2.32
N SER A 16 -12.92 17.80 -1.34
CA SER A 16 -12.49 19.16 -1.01
C SER A 16 -10.97 19.20 -0.98
N GLU A 17 -10.37 20.31 -1.41
CA GLU A 17 -8.92 20.56 -1.30
C GLU A 17 -8.43 20.66 0.17
N GLU A 18 -9.34 20.56 1.14
CA GLU A 18 -9.01 20.55 2.56
C GLU A 18 -8.14 19.33 2.90
N GLY A 19 -6.86 19.59 3.18
CA GLY A 19 -5.86 18.56 3.48
C GLY A 19 -4.87 18.28 2.35
N ASP A 20 -5.07 18.84 1.16
CA ASP A 20 -4.12 18.69 0.06
C ASP A 20 -2.90 19.60 0.21
N PHE A 21 -1.75 19.06 -0.20
CA PHE A 21 -0.51 19.80 -0.25
C PHE A 21 -0.30 20.40 -1.64
N TYR A 22 -0.14 21.72 -1.70
CA TYR A 22 0.20 22.41 -2.95
C TYR A 22 1.59 22.02 -3.46
N GLY A 23 1.73 21.99 -4.79
CA GLY A 23 3.01 21.79 -5.46
C GLY A 23 3.03 20.58 -6.39
N ALA A 24 4.17 20.34 -7.03
CA ALA A 24 4.34 19.18 -7.89
C ALA A 24 4.51 17.89 -7.06
N HIS A 25 3.91 16.80 -7.52
CA HIS A 25 4.23 15.47 -7.01
C HIS A 25 5.69 15.13 -7.34
N CYS A 26 6.40 14.56 -6.37
CA CYS A 26 7.79 14.16 -6.55
C CYS A 26 8.06 12.80 -5.92
N THR A 27 9.09 12.13 -6.42
CA THR A 27 9.69 10.96 -5.78
C THR A 27 10.80 11.43 -4.84
N VAL A 28 10.97 10.71 -3.73
CA VAL A 28 12.06 10.98 -2.79
C VAL A 28 13.32 10.33 -3.33
N ASP A 29 14.33 11.16 -3.63
CA ASP A 29 15.64 10.68 -4.05
C ASP A 29 16.26 9.78 -2.96
N GLY A 30 16.83 8.64 -3.36
CA GLY A 30 17.27 7.59 -2.43
C GLY A 30 16.15 6.81 -1.73
N GLY A 31 14.88 7.08 -2.07
CA GLY A 31 13.69 6.43 -1.53
C GLY A 31 13.26 6.95 -0.16
N LEU A 32 12.01 6.65 0.24
CA LEU A 32 11.44 7.10 1.54
C LEU A 32 12.25 6.64 2.76
N GLN A 33 13.01 5.55 2.64
CA GLN A 33 13.92 5.08 3.69
C GLN A 33 14.98 6.11 4.07
N SER A 34 15.39 7.00 3.16
CA SER A 34 16.36 8.06 3.43
C SER A 34 15.87 9.04 4.50
N LEU A 35 14.54 9.19 4.64
CA LEU A 35 13.93 10.04 5.66
C LEU A 35 14.10 9.48 7.08
N LEU A 36 14.43 8.19 7.22
CA LEU A 36 14.66 7.57 8.52
C LEU A 36 16.03 7.93 9.10
N GLY A 37 17.02 8.29 8.29
CA GLY A 37 18.39 8.56 8.76
C GLY A 37 18.48 9.62 9.88
N PRO A 38 17.80 10.78 9.76
CA PRO A 38 17.72 11.76 10.84
C PRO A 38 16.97 11.29 12.09
N LEU A 39 16.06 10.32 11.96
CA LEU A 39 15.30 9.74 13.07
C LEU A 39 16.09 8.63 13.79
N ASP A 40 16.93 7.91 13.05
CA ASP A 40 17.73 6.75 13.47
C ASP A 40 19.09 7.12 14.10
N GLN A 41 19.23 8.33 14.65
CA GLN A 41 20.43 8.72 15.39
C GLN A 41 20.53 7.91 16.70
N GLU A 42 21.75 7.54 17.12
CA GLU A 42 21.99 6.58 18.23
C GLU A 42 21.23 6.92 19.53
N ASP A 43 21.15 8.19 19.90
CA ASP A 43 20.42 8.66 21.10
C ASP A 43 18.91 8.41 21.04
N ASN A 44 18.32 8.28 19.85
CA ASN A 44 16.90 7.98 19.65
C ASN A 44 16.61 6.47 19.56
N ASN A 45 17.60 5.66 19.15
CA ASN A 45 17.38 4.26 18.81
C ASN A 45 17.65 3.28 19.98
N SER A 46 18.30 3.73 21.06
CA SER A 46 18.61 2.87 22.22
C SER A 46 17.38 2.24 22.90
N ASN A 47 16.18 2.77 22.62
CA ASN A 47 14.92 2.33 23.20
C ASN A 47 13.99 1.60 22.20
N ILE A 48 14.44 1.35 20.97
CA ILE A 48 13.64 0.63 19.97
C ILE A 48 13.86 -0.88 20.15
N MET A 49 12.79 -1.57 20.54
CA MET A 49 12.82 -3.01 20.77
C MET A 49 12.14 -3.74 19.62
N LEU A 50 12.95 -4.25 18.68
CA LEU A 50 12.47 -5.05 17.55
C LEU A 50 12.02 -6.45 18.01
N GLN A 51 11.18 -7.10 17.19
CA GLN A 51 10.65 -8.45 17.44
C GLN A 51 9.84 -8.58 18.74
N GLN A 52 9.35 -7.47 19.27
CA GLN A 52 8.48 -7.42 20.44
C GLN A 52 7.02 -7.19 20.03
N GLU A 53 6.37 -8.25 19.53
CA GLU A 53 4.95 -8.20 19.17
C GLU A 53 4.10 -8.00 20.43
N VAL A 54 3.37 -6.89 20.52
CA VAL A 54 2.45 -6.60 21.64
C VAL A 54 1.25 -7.52 21.59
N VAL A 55 0.90 -8.11 22.73
CA VAL A 55 -0.26 -9.02 22.87
C VAL A 55 -1.26 -8.55 23.92
N ARG A 56 -0.89 -7.59 24.78
CA ARG A 56 -1.77 -7.07 25.82
C ARG A 56 -1.39 -5.65 26.23
N ILE A 57 -2.39 -4.80 26.49
CA ILE A 57 -2.22 -3.44 27.00
C ILE A 57 -3.19 -3.25 28.19
N LEU A 58 -2.63 -3.05 29.37
CA LEU A 58 -3.37 -2.84 30.61
C LEU A 58 -3.34 -1.36 30.97
N HIS A 59 -4.52 -0.75 31.07
CA HIS A 59 -4.70 0.67 31.38
C HIS A 59 -5.92 0.89 32.29
N GLY A 60 -5.94 1.99 33.04
CA GLY A 60 -7.08 2.43 33.85
C GLY A 60 -7.03 2.08 35.35
N ASP A 61 -6.57 0.89 35.71
CA ASP A 61 -6.61 0.41 37.11
C ASP A 61 -5.40 0.84 37.96
N SER A 62 -4.38 1.42 37.35
CA SER A 62 -3.15 1.86 38.03
C SER A 62 -2.68 3.22 37.50
N SER A 63 -1.76 3.87 38.21
CA SER A 63 -1.11 5.10 37.72
C SER A 63 -0.23 4.90 36.49
N ALA A 64 -0.02 3.65 36.05
CA ALA A 64 0.79 3.27 34.90
C ALA A 64 0.00 2.41 33.90
N VAL A 65 0.45 2.45 32.65
CA VAL A 65 0.08 1.53 31.58
C VAL A 65 1.11 0.42 31.51
N ARG A 66 0.65 -0.83 31.42
CA ARG A 66 1.51 -2.00 31.26
C ARG A 66 1.29 -2.64 29.89
N VAL A 67 2.36 -2.79 29.12
CA VAL A 67 2.37 -3.40 27.79
C VAL A 67 3.08 -4.74 27.87
N GLU A 68 2.42 -5.81 27.45
CA GLU A 68 2.99 -7.16 27.43
C GLU A 68 3.15 -7.65 26.00
N THR A 69 4.27 -8.32 25.77
CA THR A 69 4.67 -8.80 24.45
C THR A 69 4.64 -10.33 24.39
N LYS A 70 4.61 -10.87 23.18
CA LYS A 70 4.59 -12.32 22.92
C LYS A 70 5.82 -13.06 23.44
N THR A 71 6.95 -12.37 23.57
CA THR A 71 8.20 -12.92 24.11
C THR A 71 8.18 -13.04 25.64
N GLY A 72 7.16 -12.48 26.30
CA GLY A 72 7.05 -12.39 27.75
C GLY A 72 7.64 -11.11 28.36
N LEU A 73 8.23 -10.22 27.55
CA LEU A 73 8.66 -8.90 28.03
C LEU A 73 7.43 -8.07 28.41
N ALA A 74 7.51 -7.38 29.55
CA ALA A 74 6.52 -6.42 30.00
C ALA A 74 7.17 -5.07 30.32
N VAL A 75 6.55 -3.99 29.85
CA VAL A 75 7.02 -2.62 30.00
C VAL A 75 5.95 -1.82 30.72
N GLU A 76 6.34 -1.04 31.73
CA GLU A 76 5.45 -0.12 32.46
C GLU A 76 5.85 1.33 32.16
N ALA A 77 4.85 2.18 31.91
CA ALA A 77 5.04 3.59 31.58
C ALA A 77 3.83 4.42 32.01
N ASP A 78 3.99 5.74 32.14
CA ASP A 78 2.87 6.63 32.50
C ASP A 78 1.82 6.75 31.38
N ALA A 79 2.22 6.51 30.12
CA ALA A 79 1.35 6.56 28.96
C ALA A 79 1.80 5.58 27.86
N CYS A 80 0.86 5.17 27.01
CA CYS A 80 1.11 4.35 25.82
C CYS A 80 0.47 5.01 24.60
N VAL A 81 1.26 5.15 23.52
CA VAL A 81 0.79 5.61 22.22
C VAL A 81 0.83 4.44 21.24
N VAL A 82 -0.31 4.15 20.61
CA VAL A 82 -0.45 3.04 19.66
C VAL A 82 -0.46 3.60 18.24
N THR A 83 0.56 3.28 17.46
CA THR A 83 0.76 3.77 16.07
C THR A 83 0.73 2.64 15.03
N VAL A 84 0.15 1.49 15.38
CA VAL A 84 0.00 0.37 14.44
C VAL A 84 -1.00 0.70 13.33
N SER A 85 -0.94 -0.06 12.23
CA SER A 85 -1.91 0.09 11.15
C SER A 85 -3.34 -0.18 11.62
N VAL A 86 -4.33 0.47 11.03
CA VAL A 86 -5.74 0.26 11.39
C VAL A 86 -6.19 -1.20 11.18
N GLY A 87 -5.68 -1.89 10.15
CA GLY A 87 -5.95 -3.33 9.96
C GLY A 87 -5.42 -4.19 11.12
N CYS A 88 -4.30 -3.80 11.74
CA CYS A 88 -3.80 -4.45 12.95
C CYS A 88 -4.71 -4.14 14.15
N LEU A 89 -5.16 -2.90 14.31
CA LEU A 89 -6.14 -2.54 15.36
C LEU A 89 -7.44 -3.33 15.21
N GLN A 90 -8.01 -3.41 14.00
CA GLN A 90 -9.23 -4.16 13.72
C GLN A 90 -9.12 -5.62 14.18
N GLN A 91 -7.97 -6.26 13.94
CA GLN A 91 -7.75 -7.66 14.31
C GLN A 91 -7.46 -7.87 15.80
N ASN A 92 -6.85 -6.89 16.49
CA ASN A 92 -6.24 -7.13 17.80
C ASN A 92 -6.81 -6.31 18.96
N HIS A 93 -7.57 -5.24 18.70
CA HIS A 93 -8.03 -4.31 19.76
C HIS A 93 -8.80 -5.01 20.89
N GLU A 94 -9.66 -5.98 20.57
CA GLU A 94 -10.41 -6.74 21.58
C GLU A 94 -9.49 -7.55 22.50
N THR A 95 -8.41 -8.12 21.94
CA THR A 95 -7.45 -8.92 22.70
C THR A 95 -6.51 -8.03 23.51
N TRP A 96 -6.00 -6.96 22.90
CA TRP A 96 -5.07 -6.04 23.56
C TRP A 96 -5.71 -5.34 24.76
N PHE A 97 -6.95 -4.88 24.61
CA PHE A 97 -7.67 -4.09 25.62
C PHE A 97 -8.70 -4.91 26.40
N GLN A 98 -8.55 -6.24 26.47
CA GLN A 98 -9.56 -7.12 27.07
C GLN A 98 -9.95 -6.76 28.52
N GLN A 99 -8.98 -6.32 29.34
CA GLN A 99 -9.22 -5.98 30.74
C GLN A 99 -9.90 -4.62 30.91
N SER A 100 -9.62 -3.67 30.02
CA SER A 100 -10.22 -2.34 30.01
C SER A 100 -10.60 -2.01 28.56
N PRO A 101 -11.78 -2.48 28.10
CA PRO A 101 -12.19 -2.35 26.71
C PRO A 101 -12.24 -0.92 26.23
N LEU A 102 -12.03 -0.71 24.93
CA LEU A 102 -12.21 0.60 24.32
C LEU A 102 -13.70 0.99 24.31
N GLU A 103 -13.97 2.29 24.46
CA GLU A 103 -15.31 2.85 24.35
C GLU A 103 -15.97 2.52 23.00
N HIS A 104 -17.29 2.38 23.02
CA HIS A 104 -18.07 1.96 21.85
C HIS A 104 -17.77 2.81 20.60
N ASP A 105 -17.74 4.13 20.73
CA ASP A 105 -17.49 5.05 19.61
C ASP A 105 -16.11 4.82 18.97
N ARG A 106 -15.09 4.45 19.77
CA ARG A 106 -13.75 4.14 19.26
C ARG A 106 -13.74 2.82 18.51
N VAL A 107 -14.43 1.80 19.04
CA VAL A 107 -14.56 0.49 18.37
C VAL A 107 -15.29 0.65 17.04
N THR A 108 -16.42 1.37 17.04
CA THR A 108 -17.18 1.67 15.82
C THR A 108 -16.31 2.40 14.80
N ALA A 109 -15.53 3.42 15.20
CA ALA A 109 -14.62 4.12 14.31
C ALA A 109 -13.54 3.19 13.70
N ILE A 110 -12.92 2.32 14.52
CA ILE A 110 -11.93 1.33 14.06
C ILE A 110 -12.56 0.38 13.03
N GLN A 111 -13.77 -0.10 13.28
CA GLN A 111 -14.45 -1.07 12.43
C GLN A 111 -15.01 -0.46 11.13
N THR A 112 -15.34 0.84 11.12
CA THR A 112 -15.90 1.51 9.94
C THR A 112 -14.84 1.79 8.86
N LEU A 113 -13.57 1.91 9.23
CA LEU A 113 -12.49 2.20 8.29
C LEU A 113 -12.21 1.01 7.36
N THR A 114 -12.37 1.20 6.04
CA THR A 114 -12.05 0.16 5.06
C THR A 114 -10.57 0.19 4.67
N MET A 115 -9.94 -0.99 4.63
CA MET A 115 -8.57 -1.13 4.14
C MET A 115 -8.53 -1.44 2.64
N GLY A 116 -7.92 -0.54 1.86
CA GLY A 116 -7.62 -0.79 0.46
C GLY A 116 -6.53 -1.84 0.28
N SER A 117 -6.57 -2.58 -0.83
CA SER A 117 -5.49 -3.47 -1.25
C SER A 117 -4.71 -2.86 -2.41
N TYR A 118 -3.39 -2.79 -2.24
CA TYR A 118 -2.44 -2.20 -3.16
C TYR A 118 -1.15 -3.02 -3.14
N LYS A 119 -0.64 -3.41 -4.31
CA LYS A 119 0.62 -4.16 -4.45
C LYS A 119 1.47 -3.59 -5.57
N LYS A 120 2.78 -3.58 -5.36
CA LYS A 120 3.79 -3.18 -6.33
C LYS A 120 4.54 -4.42 -6.82
N VAL A 121 4.70 -4.54 -8.15
CA VAL A 121 5.49 -5.59 -8.78
C VAL A 121 6.61 -4.94 -9.57
N LEU A 122 7.84 -5.05 -9.08
CA LEU A 122 9.02 -4.52 -9.77
C LEU A 122 9.54 -5.56 -10.77
N LEU A 123 9.70 -5.13 -12.03
CA LEU A 123 10.14 -5.96 -13.15
C LEU A 123 11.40 -5.38 -13.76
N THR A 124 12.51 -6.09 -13.64
CA THR A 124 13.78 -5.75 -14.29
C THR A 124 13.93 -6.51 -15.60
N PHE A 125 14.42 -5.83 -16.63
CA PHE A 125 14.63 -6.39 -17.98
C PHE A 125 16.09 -6.20 -18.42
N ASP A 126 16.50 -6.91 -19.47
CA ASP A 126 17.84 -6.78 -20.04
C ASP A 126 18.07 -5.44 -20.75
N GLY A 127 17.00 -4.74 -21.13
CA GLY A 127 17.06 -3.43 -21.78
C GLY A 127 15.70 -2.73 -21.80
N ILE A 128 15.74 -1.41 -22.02
CA ILE A 128 14.55 -0.57 -22.13
C ILE A 128 13.94 -0.73 -23.52
N PHE A 129 12.72 -1.25 -23.59
CA PHE A 129 11.96 -1.43 -24.85
C PHE A 129 10.67 -0.59 -24.87
N TRP A 130 10.47 0.29 -23.89
CA TRP A 130 9.31 1.17 -23.76
C TRP A 130 9.72 2.65 -23.89
N PRO A 131 8.76 3.59 -24.04
CA PRO A 131 9.06 5.01 -24.05
C PRO A 131 9.71 5.48 -22.74
N VAL A 132 10.87 6.14 -22.84
CA VAL A 132 11.67 6.55 -21.67
C VAL A 132 11.07 7.74 -20.93
N LYS A 133 10.42 8.68 -21.64
CA LYS A 133 10.03 9.99 -21.08
C LYS A 133 8.80 9.99 -20.17
N PRO A 134 7.70 9.26 -20.47
CA PRO A 134 6.53 9.27 -19.60
C PRO A 134 6.87 8.61 -18.25
N ALA A 135 6.53 9.28 -17.14
CA ALA A 135 6.70 8.70 -15.81
C ALA A 135 5.67 7.59 -15.52
N LEU A 136 4.53 7.63 -16.21
CA LEU A 136 3.45 6.65 -16.12
C LEU A 136 3.11 6.12 -17.52
N ILE A 137 2.87 4.82 -17.63
CA ILE A 137 2.42 4.15 -18.85
C ILE A 137 1.13 3.41 -18.52
N GLY A 138 0.03 3.84 -19.12
CA GLY A 138 -1.25 3.14 -19.05
C GLY A 138 -1.36 2.10 -20.15
N LEU A 139 -1.62 0.84 -19.77
CA LEU A 139 -1.86 -0.26 -20.70
C LEU A 139 -3.33 -0.69 -20.62
N VAL A 140 -3.92 -1.00 -21.77
CA VAL A 140 -5.28 -1.54 -21.88
C VAL A 140 -5.20 -2.89 -22.59
N ALA A 141 -5.74 -3.93 -21.96
CA ALA A 141 -5.80 -5.25 -22.57
C ALA A 141 -6.87 -5.31 -23.65
N SER A 142 -6.54 -5.93 -24.78
CA SER A 142 -7.49 -6.17 -25.88
C SER A 142 -8.57 -7.22 -25.52
N THR A 143 -8.31 -8.08 -24.54
CA THR A 143 -9.24 -9.10 -24.05
C THR A 143 -9.28 -9.09 -22.52
N SER A 144 -10.47 -9.32 -21.93
CA SER A 144 -10.72 -9.06 -20.51
C SER A 144 -10.94 -10.31 -19.66
N ASN A 145 -10.03 -11.30 -19.77
CA ASN A 145 -10.22 -12.59 -19.10
C ASN A 145 -9.14 -12.90 -18.05
N GLY A 146 -8.16 -12.02 -17.87
CA GLY A 146 -7.09 -12.19 -16.90
C GLY A 146 -7.46 -11.64 -15.51
N PRO A 147 -6.77 -12.11 -14.46
CA PRO A 147 -7.04 -11.68 -13.08
C PRO A 147 -6.67 -10.23 -12.78
N LEU A 148 -5.93 -9.57 -13.69
CA LEU A 148 -5.51 -8.17 -13.56
C LEU A 148 -6.56 -7.19 -14.12
N GLY A 149 -7.67 -7.69 -14.66
CA GLY A 149 -8.71 -6.85 -15.25
C GLY A 149 -8.37 -6.38 -16.66
N ARG A 150 -8.75 -5.14 -16.99
CA ARG A 150 -8.65 -4.57 -18.35
C ARG A 150 -7.55 -3.53 -18.53
N TYR A 151 -7.02 -3.01 -17.44
CA TYR A 151 -6.02 -1.96 -17.49
C TYR A 151 -4.93 -2.23 -16.47
N LEU A 152 -3.73 -1.74 -16.75
CA LEU A 152 -2.59 -1.78 -15.86
C LEU A 152 -1.83 -0.47 -15.96
N VAL A 153 -1.47 0.12 -14.83
CA VAL A 153 -0.61 1.30 -14.77
C VAL A 153 0.79 0.84 -14.41
N LEU A 154 1.76 1.30 -15.19
CA LEU A 154 3.18 1.08 -14.97
C LEU A 154 3.88 2.39 -14.63
N ASP A 155 4.62 2.38 -13.54
CA ASP A 155 5.51 3.44 -13.13
C ASP A 155 6.87 3.23 -13.82
N ASN A 156 7.31 4.24 -14.57
CA ASN A 156 8.57 4.28 -15.31
C ASN A 156 9.52 5.31 -14.68
N LEU A 157 9.92 5.02 -13.43
CA LEU A 157 10.63 6.00 -12.59
C LEU A 157 12.14 6.07 -12.87
N TRP A 158 12.74 4.99 -13.38
CA TRP A 158 14.20 4.86 -13.46
C TRP A 158 14.76 4.95 -14.88
N ALA A 159 13.96 4.75 -15.93
CA ALA A 159 14.48 4.72 -17.30
C ALA A 159 15.05 6.08 -17.73
N ALA A 160 14.35 7.18 -17.41
CA ALA A 160 14.76 8.52 -17.81
C ALA A 160 15.93 9.08 -16.99
N THR A 161 15.96 8.77 -15.69
CA THR A 161 16.88 9.35 -14.71
C THR A 161 18.16 8.55 -14.59
N GLU A 162 18.06 7.22 -14.57
CA GLU A 162 19.17 6.32 -14.25
C GLU A 162 19.52 5.36 -15.40
N GLY A 163 18.71 5.33 -16.46
CA GLY A 163 18.90 4.38 -17.58
C GLY A 163 18.65 2.92 -17.19
N VAL A 164 17.98 2.67 -16.07
CA VAL A 164 17.70 1.33 -15.56
C VAL A 164 16.42 0.79 -16.19
N ALA A 165 16.50 -0.43 -16.74
CA ALA A 165 15.38 -1.15 -17.33
C ALA A 165 14.50 -1.79 -16.24
N CYS A 166 13.83 -0.96 -15.44
CA CYS A 166 12.91 -1.38 -14.39
C CYS A 166 11.54 -0.71 -14.56
N LEU A 167 10.48 -1.50 -14.57
CA LEU A 167 9.09 -1.05 -14.52
C LEU A 167 8.47 -1.49 -13.20
N GLU A 168 7.68 -0.62 -12.58
CA GLU A 168 6.84 -0.98 -11.44
C GLU A 168 5.39 -1.10 -11.91
N ALA A 169 4.80 -2.28 -11.80
CA ALA A 169 3.38 -2.48 -12.06
C ALA A 169 2.58 -2.32 -10.76
N ILE A 170 1.53 -1.52 -10.82
CA ILE A 170 0.63 -1.28 -9.69
C ILE A 170 -0.60 -2.17 -9.84
N LEU A 171 -0.82 -3.04 -8.85
CA LEU A 171 -2.06 -3.79 -8.70
C LEU A 171 -2.91 -3.12 -7.63
N VAL A 172 -4.17 -2.87 -7.94
CA VAL A 172 -5.16 -2.29 -7.02
C VAL A 172 -6.40 -3.18 -6.93
N SER A 173 -7.15 -3.03 -5.84
CA SER A 173 -8.48 -3.65 -5.69
C SER A 173 -8.46 -5.17 -5.95
N ASP A 174 -9.31 -5.69 -6.84
CA ASP A 174 -9.41 -7.11 -7.19
C ASP A 174 -8.10 -7.71 -7.69
N ALA A 175 -7.30 -6.97 -8.46
CA ALA A 175 -6.01 -7.44 -8.95
C ALA A 175 -4.99 -7.61 -7.79
N ALA A 176 -4.97 -6.65 -6.86
CA ALA A 176 -4.13 -6.73 -5.67
C ALA A 176 -4.58 -7.88 -4.75
N THR A 177 -5.89 -8.04 -4.58
CA THR A 177 -6.51 -9.09 -3.78
C THR A 177 -6.28 -10.47 -4.38
N TRP A 178 -6.39 -10.62 -5.70
CA TRP A 178 -6.06 -11.85 -6.41
C TRP A 178 -4.61 -12.27 -6.17
N ALA A 179 -3.69 -11.30 -6.08
CA ALA A 179 -2.29 -11.53 -5.80
C ALA A 179 -2.01 -11.84 -4.30
N HIS A 180 -3.01 -11.79 -3.41
CA HIS A 180 -2.83 -12.24 -2.01
C HIS A 180 -2.50 -13.73 -1.97
N HIS A 181 -1.47 -14.11 -1.20
CA HIS A 181 -1.06 -15.51 -0.97
C HIS A 181 -0.65 -16.30 -2.23
N ARG A 182 -0.43 -15.63 -3.37
CA ARG A 182 0.09 -16.26 -4.57
C ARG A 182 1.62 -16.20 -4.62
N PRO A 183 2.29 -17.18 -5.25
CA PRO A 183 3.72 -17.11 -5.46
C PRO A 183 4.09 -15.95 -6.39
N ASP A 184 5.22 -15.28 -6.12
CA ASP A 184 5.71 -14.16 -6.93
C ASP A 184 5.83 -14.49 -8.41
N LYS A 185 6.22 -15.74 -8.73
CA LYS A 185 6.30 -16.23 -10.11
C LYS A 185 4.96 -16.11 -10.84
N GLU A 186 3.86 -16.50 -10.19
CA GLU A 186 2.53 -16.45 -10.81
C GLU A 186 2.07 -15.00 -11.03
N ILE A 187 2.32 -14.12 -10.05
CA ILE A 187 2.01 -12.70 -10.14
C ILE A 187 2.81 -12.06 -11.28
N ARG A 188 4.13 -12.31 -11.31
CA ARG A 188 5.03 -11.85 -12.37
C ARG A 188 4.56 -12.32 -13.74
N ASP A 189 4.28 -13.60 -13.90
CA ASP A 189 3.89 -14.19 -15.19
C ASP A 189 2.57 -13.56 -15.68
N ALA A 190 1.62 -13.27 -14.79
CA ALA A 190 0.38 -12.56 -15.13
C ALA A 190 0.64 -11.11 -15.58
N VAL A 191 1.51 -10.37 -14.87
CA VAL A 191 1.85 -8.97 -15.22
C VAL A 191 2.60 -8.91 -16.55
N VAL A 192 3.62 -9.75 -16.73
CA VAL A 192 4.39 -9.83 -17.99
C VAL A 192 3.49 -10.25 -19.15
N GLY A 193 2.59 -11.21 -18.93
CA GLY A 193 1.58 -11.62 -19.92
C GLY A 193 0.69 -10.44 -20.34
N PHE A 194 0.19 -9.67 -19.37
CA PHE A 194 -0.60 -8.46 -19.66
C PHE A 194 0.17 -7.44 -20.50
N ILE A 195 1.42 -7.16 -20.13
CA ILE A 195 2.29 -6.22 -20.87
C ILE A 195 2.48 -6.71 -22.31
N HIS A 196 2.81 -7.98 -22.48
CA HIS A 196 3.02 -8.59 -23.79
C HIS A 196 1.75 -8.50 -24.67
N ASP A 197 0.59 -8.85 -24.13
CA ASP A 197 -0.68 -8.81 -24.85
C ASP A 197 -1.08 -7.38 -25.25
N ALA A 198 -0.90 -6.41 -24.34
CA ALA A 198 -1.18 -5.00 -24.63
C ALA A 198 -0.26 -4.44 -25.74
N LEU A 199 1.02 -4.85 -25.77
CA LEU A 199 1.97 -4.43 -26.80
C LEU A 199 1.70 -5.08 -28.16
N LEU A 200 1.33 -6.38 -28.20
CA LEU A 200 1.01 -7.07 -29.44
C LEU A 200 -0.35 -6.70 -30.02
N GLY A 201 -1.36 -6.46 -29.18
CA GLY A 201 -2.70 -6.04 -29.61
C GLY A 201 -2.69 -4.72 -30.40
N ASN A 202 -1.76 -3.82 -30.05
CA ASN A 202 -1.55 -2.56 -30.76
C ASN A 202 -0.91 -2.74 -32.16
N ASN A 203 -0.11 -3.77 -32.37
CA ASN A 203 0.56 -4.01 -33.66
C ASN A 203 -0.39 -4.54 -34.75
N ASN A 204 -1.49 -5.20 -34.37
CA ASN A 204 -2.50 -5.70 -35.31
C ASN A 204 -3.52 -4.62 -35.71
N ASN A 205 -3.64 -3.54 -34.93
CA ASN A 205 -4.47 -2.37 -35.24
C ASN A 205 -3.60 -1.24 -35.79
N ASN A 206 -3.08 -1.42 -37.00
CA ASN A 206 -2.30 -0.42 -37.73
C ASN A 206 -3.19 0.78 -38.12
N THR A 207 -3.51 1.63 -37.15
CA THR A 207 -3.92 3.01 -37.36
C THR A 207 -3.14 3.86 -36.38
N SER A 208 -2.30 4.74 -36.92
CA SER A 208 -1.44 5.70 -36.23
C SER A 208 -2.22 6.51 -35.19
N HIS A 209 -2.35 5.99 -33.98
CA HIS A 209 -2.81 6.76 -32.84
C HIS A 209 -1.56 7.31 -32.15
N ASN A 210 -1.31 8.59 -32.40
CA ASN A 210 -0.35 9.37 -31.66
C ASN A 210 -0.58 9.13 -30.17
N TYR A 211 0.47 8.77 -29.45
CA TYR A 211 0.51 8.85 -27.99
C TYR A 211 0.30 10.32 -27.61
N GLN A 212 -0.95 10.73 -27.43
CA GLN A 212 -1.29 11.99 -26.79
C GLN A 212 -1.37 11.72 -25.29
N CYS A 213 -0.27 11.98 -24.58
CA CYS A 213 -0.35 12.40 -23.19
C CYS A 213 -1.03 13.77 -23.18
N THR A 214 -2.19 13.87 -22.54
CA THR A 214 -2.64 15.12 -21.91
C THR A 214 -2.00 15.24 -20.55
#